data_AF-A0A962CUE4-F1
#
_entry.id   AF-A0A962CUE4-F1
#
_cell.length_a   1.000
_cell.length_b   1.000
_cell.length_c   1.000
_cell.angle_alpha   90.00
_cell.angle_beta   90.00
_cell.angle_gamma   90.00
#
_symmetry.space_group_name_H-M   'P 1'
#
loop_
_entity.id
_entity.type
_entity.pdbx_description
1 polymer ?
#
loop_
_entity_poly.entity_id
_entity_poly.type
_entity_poly.pdbx_seq_one_letter_code
_entity_poly.pdbx_strand_id
1 'polypeptide(L)' 'MKALKIVGIILILVGAVDLIGSYTGFDLWGRLGVTLPDILWKYSSYIEIGLGLLLFNLGSGQKSEEAE' A
#
# COMPACT_ATOMS: atom_id res chain seq x y z
N MET A 1 -1.48 2.72 -18.66
CA MET A 1 -0.61 3.90 -18.41
C MET A 1 0.61 3.45 -17.61
N LYS A 2 1.83 3.53 -18.15
CA LYS A 2 3.03 2.97 -17.49
C LYS A 2 3.31 3.60 -16.11
N ALA A 3 3.09 4.90 -15.96
CA ALA A 3 3.29 5.61 -14.70
C ALA A 3 2.41 5.06 -13.57
N LEU A 4 1.14 4.76 -13.84
CA LEU A 4 0.19 4.27 -12.83
C LEU A 4 0.60 2.91 -12.27
N LYS A 5 1.16 2.03 -13.11
CA LYS A 5 1.74 0.75 -12.67
C LYS A 5 2.90 0.94 -11.71
N ILE A 6 3.80 1.86 -12.04
CA ILE A 6 4.99 2.16 -11.24
C ILE A 6 4.56 2.72 -9.88
N VAL A 7 3.61 3.66 -9.87
CA VAL A 7 3.04 4.21 -8.62
C VAL A 7 2.39 3.09 -7.80
N GLY A 8 1.62 2.20 -8.43
CA GLY A 8 1.03 1.05 -7.75
C GLY A 8 2.07 0.13 -7.10
N ILE A 9 3.13 -0.24 -7.83
CA ILE A 9 4.22 -1.07 -7.30
C ILE A 9 4.93 -0.37 -6.13
N ILE A 10 5.23 0.92 -6.25
CA ILE A 10 5.87 1.70 -5.18
C ILE A 10 4.99 1.67 -3.92
N LEU A 11 3.69 1.88 -4.07
CA LEU A 11 2.77 1.90 -2.94
C LEU A 11 2.62 0.52 -2.28
N ILE A 12 2.64 -0.57 -3.06
CA ILE A 12 2.70 -1.94 -2.53
C ILE A 12 3.98 -2.16 -1.71
N LEU A 13 5.13 -1.71 -2.22
CA LEU A 13 6.41 -1.85 -1.51
C LEU A 13 6.42 -1.04 -0.21
N VAL A 14 5.87 0.18 -0.22
CA VAL A 14 5.72 1.00 1.00
C VAL A 14 4.84 0.28 2.01
N GLY A 15 3.67 -0.22 1.61
CA GLY A 15 2.78 -0.95 2.52
C GLY A 15 3.38 -2.27 3.03
N ALA A 16 4.23 -2.94 2.24
CA ALA A 16 4.97 -4.12 2.70
C ALA A 16 6.02 -3.76 3.76
N VAL A 17 6.74 -2.64 3.59
CA VAL A 17 7.67 -2.12 4.61
C VAL A 17 6.93 -1.69 5.86
N ASP A 18 5.77 -1.03 5.73
CA ASP A 18 4.93 -0.65 6.87
C ASP A 18 4.42 -1.88 7.63
N LEU A 19 3.94 -2.89 6.90
CA LEU A 19 3.48 -4.15 7.49
C LEU A 19 4.58 -4.85 8.28
N ILE A 20 5.74 -5.11 7.66
CA ILE A 20 6.88 -5.75 8.33
C ILE A 20 7.36 -4.88 9.49
N GLY A 21 7.40 -3.57 9.30
CA GLY A 21 7.75 -2.60 10.31
C GLY A 21 6.87 -2.72 11.56
N SER A 22 5.54 -2.79 11.39
CA SER A 22 4.58 -2.89 12.48
C SER A 22 4.79 -4.12 13.37
N TYR A 23 5.18 -5.27 12.81
CA TYR A 23 5.51 -6.49 13.57
C TYR A 23 6.76 -6.33 14.46
N THR A 24 7.63 -5.39 14.11
CA THR A 24 8.86 -5.08 14.86
C THR A 24 8.74 -3.83 15.73
N GLY A 25 7.56 -3.21 15.80
CA GLY A 25 7.33 -1.95 16.50
C GLY A 25 7.91 -0.72 15.78
N PHE A 26 8.24 -0.85 14.50
CA PHE A 26 8.70 0.25 13.66
C PHE A 26 7.49 1.03 13.13
N ASP A 27 7.45 2.32 13.45
CA ASP A 27 6.47 3.27 12.95
C ASP A 27 7.02 4.01 11.73
N LEU A 28 6.58 3.62 10.53
CA LEU A 28 7.00 4.25 9.28
C LEU A 28 6.49 5.69 9.19
N TRP A 29 5.20 5.88 9.48
CA TRP A 29 4.53 7.17 9.35
C TRP A 29 5.03 8.19 10.37
N GLY A 30 5.25 7.78 11.62
CA GLY A 30 5.83 8.65 12.64
C GLY A 30 7.24 9.12 12.30
N ARG A 31 8.05 8.28 11.64
CA ARG A 31 9.37 8.68 11.13
C ARG A 31 9.31 9.67 9.97
N LEU A 32 8.23 9.67 9.21
CA LEU A 32 7.93 10.67 8.18
C LEU A 32 7.26 11.93 8.76
N GLY A 33 7.06 12.00 10.08
CA GLY A 33 6.42 13.12 10.76
C GLY A 33 4.90 13.10 10.71
N VAL A 34 4.30 11.99 10.26
CA VAL A 34 2.84 11.80 10.20
C VAL A 34 2.40 10.97 11.39
N THR A 35 1.61 11.57 12.28
CA THR A 35 1.03 10.87 13.43
C THR A 35 -0.32 10.28 13.02
N LEU A 36 -0.38 8.96 12.91
CA LEU A 36 -1.64 8.25 12.66
C LEU A 36 -2.30 7.87 13.99
N PRO A 37 -3.64 8.02 14.12
CA PRO A 37 -4.40 7.37 15.17
C PRO A 37 -4.16 5.85 15.17
N ASP A 38 -4.17 5.22 16.34
CA ASP A 38 -3.88 3.77 16.49
C ASP A 38 -4.66 2.87 15.53
N ILE A 39 -5.91 3.22 15.26
CA ILE A 39 -6.76 2.51 14.30
C ILE A 39 -6.18 2.62 12.89
N LEU A 40 -5.83 3.82 12.44
CA LEU A 40 -5.27 4.02 11.10
C LEU A 40 -3.87 3.42 10.99
N TRP A 41 -3.04 3.49 12.04
CA TRP A 41 -1.73 2.85 12.06
C TRP A 41 -1.81 1.33 11.95
N LYS A 42 -2.81 0.71 12.60
CA LYS A 42 -3.04 -0.73 12.49
C LYS A 42 -3.47 -1.18 11.08
N TYR A 43 -4.13 -0.30 10.34
CA TYR A 43 -4.67 -0.61 9.02
C TYR A 43 -3.89 0.02 7.86
N SER A 44 -2.91 0.90 8.12
CA SER A 44 -2.19 1.66 7.11
C SER A 44 -1.60 0.73 6.07
N SER A 45 -0.81 -0.26 6.51
CA SER A 45 -0.18 -1.24 5.63
C SER A 45 -1.14 -1.91 4.64
N TYR A 46 -2.36 -2.23 5.08
CA TYR A 46 -3.38 -2.85 4.23
C TYR A 46 -3.99 -1.83 3.25
N ILE A 47 -4.15 -0.57 3.68
CA ILE A 47 -4.61 0.54 2.84
C ILE A 47 -3.59 0.81 1.73
N GLU A 48 -2.28 0.90 2.05
CA GLU A 48 -1.27 1.14 1.03
C GLU A 48 -1.16 -0.02 0.04
N ILE A 49 -1.13 -1.27 0.53
CA ILE A 49 -1.09 -2.45 -0.36
C ILE A 49 -2.35 -2.50 -1.23
N GLY A 50 -3.54 -2.29 -0.66
CA GLY A 50 -4.81 -2.32 -1.36
C GLY A 50 -4.90 -1.24 -2.44
N LEU A 51 -4.54 0.00 -2.12
CA LEU A 51 -4.48 1.10 -3.08
C LEU A 51 -3.41 0.85 -4.15
N GLY A 52 -2.27 0.27 -3.77
CA GLY A 52 -1.19 -0.04 -4.69
C GLY A 52 -1.58 -1.10 -5.72
N LEU A 53 -2.27 -2.16 -5.28
CA LEU A 53 -2.87 -3.17 -6.16
C LEU A 53 -3.93 -2.58 -7.07
N LEU A 54 -4.80 -1.70 -6.54
CA LEU A 54 -5.81 -1.00 -7.33
C LEU A 54 -5.16 -0.16 -8.44
N LEU A 55 -4.17 0.67 -8.11
CA LEU A 55 -3.46 1.51 -9.09
C LEU A 55 -2.68 0.67 -10.11
N PHE A 56 -2.05 -0.42 -9.68
CA PHE A 56 -1.37 -1.34 -10.57
C PHE A 56 -2.33 -1.96 -11.60
N ASN A 57 -3.50 -2.43 -11.14
CA ASN A 57 -4.54 -3.03 -11.97
C ASN A 57 -5.19 -2.02 -12.94
N LEU A 58 -5.45 -0.80 -12.47
CA LEU A 58 -5.91 0.29 -13.36
C LEU A 58 -4.83 0.65 -14.40
N GLY A 59 -3.55 0.59 -14.01
CA GLY A 59 -2.42 0.87 -14.88
C GLY A 59 -2.17 -0.21 -15.93
N SER A 60 -2.55 -1.46 -15.64
CA SER A 60 -2.40 -2.64 -16.51
C SER A 60 -3.40 -2.74 -17.62
N GLY A 61 -4.51 -2.00 -17.56
CA GLY A 61 -5.61 -2.18 -18.50
C GLY A 61 -6.24 -3.53 -18.19
N GLN A 62 -7.36 -3.50 -17.48
CA GLN A 62 -8.11 -4.66 -16.99
C GLN A 62 -7.85 -5.94 -17.82
N LYS A 63 -7.16 -6.91 -17.22
CA LYS A 63 -7.57 -8.29 -17.34
C LYS A 63 -8.17 -8.69 -16.01
N SER A 64 -9.37 -8.17 -15.76
CA SER A 64 -10.26 -8.64 -14.72
C SER A 64 -11.06 -9.78 -15.32
N GLU A 65 -10.49 -10.99 -15.30
CA GLU A 65 -11.25 -12.23 -15.38
C GLU A 65 -11.16 -12.90 -14.00
N GLU A 66 -12.33 -13.24 -13.47
CA GLU A 66 -12.63 -14.26 -12.46
C GLU A 66 -12.37 -13.92 -10.98
N ALA A 67 -13.44 -13.47 -10.33
CA ALA A 67 -13.90 -14.10 -9.09
C ALA A 67 -15.32 -14.65 -9.40
N GLU A 68 -15.37 -15.88 -9.90
CA GLU A 68 -16.57 -16.73 -9.91
C GLU A 68 -16.59 -17.57 -8.63
#